data_AF-A0A356QRB1-F1
#
_entry.id   AF-A0A356QRB1-F1
#
_cell.length_a   1.000
_cell.length_b   1.000
_cell.length_c   1.000
_cell.angle_alpha   90.00
_cell.angle_beta   90.00
_cell.angle_gamma   90.00
#
_symmetry.space_group_name_H-M   'P 1'
#
loop_
_entity.id
_entity.type
_entity.pdbx_description
1 polymer ?
#
loop_
_entity_poly.entity_id
_entity_poly.type
_entity_poly.pdbx_seq_one_letter_code
_entity_poly.pdbx_strand_id
1 'polypeptide(L)'
;REAARRVSCSNNFKQMGLALHNYENALREYPAAFVQASDGSVGSDWGVSAQLLPFIEQAALGASVRTAIASATSYKDQTVNGKKLCNYRIDTLICPSEINDRPRGTDYYPTNIGWNHGTGQILPPLASGCNT
;
A
#
# COMPACT_ATOMS: atom_id res chain seq x y z
N ARG A 1 -2.71 16.64 -25.20
CA ARG A 1 -3.26 16.68 -23.82
C ARG A 1 -3.26 15.30 -23.16
N GLU A 2 -3.68 14.23 -23.85
CA GLU A 2 -3.55 12.86 -23.30
C GLU A 2 -2.09 12.40 -23.13
N ALA A 3 -1.20 12.80 -24.03
CA ALA A 3 0.24 12.50 -23.90
C ALA A 3 0.84 13.02 -22.58
N ALA A 4 0.49 14.23 -22.15
CA ALA A 4 0.96 14.78 -20.88
C ALA A 4 0.41 14.00 -19.67
N ARG A 5 -0.88 13.63 -19.69
CA ARG A 5 -1.49 12.79 -18.64
C ARG A 5 -0.85 11.40 -18.55
N ARG A 6 -0.53 10.78 -19.69
CA ARG A 6 0.19 9.50 -19.75
C ARG A 6 1.60 9.61 -19.19
N VAL A 7 2.32 10.69 -19.48
CA VAL A 7 3.65 10.96 -18.93
C VAL A 7 3.59 11.13 -17.42
N SER A 8 2.62 11.91 -16.91
CA SER A 8 2.40 12.05 -15.46
C SER A 8 2.09 10.71 -14.79
N CYS A 9 1.18 9.91 -15.35
CA CYS A 9 0.89 8.56 -14.84
C CYS A 9 2.14 7.67 -14.84
N SER A 10 2.96 7.72 -15.90
CA SER A 10 4.22 6.98 -15.96
C SER A 10 5.24 7.45 -14.91
N ASN A 11 5.24 8.74 -14.58
CA ASN A 11 6.08 9.28 -13.50
C ASN A 11 5.59 8.82 -12.12
N ASN A 12 4.28 8.73 -11.90
CA ASN A 12 3.72 8.13 -10.68
C ASN A 12 4.21 6.68 -10.50
N PHE A 13 4.20 5.88 -11.59
CA PHE A 13 4.76 4.53 -11.56
C PHE A 13 6.26 4.49 -11.23
N LYS A 14 7.04 5.44 -11.75
CA LYS A 14 8.46 5.55 -11.39
C LYS A 14 8.65 5.90 -9.91
N GLN A 15 7.83 6.80 -9.36
CA GLN A 15 7.87 7.13 -7.94
C GLN A 15 7.53 5.90 -7.08
N MET A 16 6.56 5.09 -7.48
CA MET A 16 6.26 3.83 -6.78
C MET A 16 7.40 2.81 -6.89
N GLY A 17 8.05 2.70 -8.05
CA GLY A 17 9.24 1.86 -8.21
C GLY A 17 10.39 2.30 -7.31
N LEU A 18 10.63 3.62 -7.22
CA LEU A 18 11.62 4.17 -6.29
C LEU A 18 11.26 3.87 -4.83
N ALA A 19 9.99 4.03 -4.46
CA ALA A 19 9.51 3.72 -3.11
C ALA A 19 9.65 2.24 -2.76
N LEU A 20 9.39 1.33 -3.71
CA LEU A 20 9.64 -0.11 -3.53
C LEU A 20 11.11 -0.40 -3.25
N HIS A 21 12.02 0.20 -4.03
CA HIS A 21 13.46 0.02 -3.78
C HIS A 21 13.89 0.62 -2.44
N ASN A 22 13.32 1.77 -2.04
CA ASN A 22 13.60 2.35 -0.72
C ASN A 22 13.04 1.49 0.42
N TYR A 23 11.85 0.90 0.23
CA TYR A 23 11.25 -0.04 1.17
C TYR A 23 12.14 -1.27 1.33
N GLU A 24 12.55 -1.90 0.22
CA GLU A 24 13.44 -3.08 0.25
C GLU A 24 14.80 -2.74 0.86
N ASN A 25 15.40 -1.59 0.54
CA ASN A 25 16.67 -1.19 1.14
C ASN A 25 16.56 -0.99 2.66
N ALA A 26 15.42 -0.48 3.15
CA ALA A 26 15.19 -0.21 4.57
C ALA A 26 14.78 -1.45 5.38
N LEU A 27 13.94 -2.33 4.81
CA LEU A 27 13.30 -3.45 5.50
C LEU A 27 13.83 -4.82 5.05
N ARG A 28 14.66 -4.87 4.00
CA ARG A 28 15.24 -6.09 3.40
C ARG A 28 14.20 -7.08 2.87
N GLU A 29 13.00 -6.59 2.59
CA GLU A 29 11.90 -7.36 2.04
C GLU A 29 11.01 -6.47 1.16
N TYR A 30 10.17 -7.08 0.32
CA TYR A 30 9.14 -6.35 -0.42
C TYR A 30 7.84 -6.36 0.37
N PRO A 31 6.99 -5.32 0.22
CA PRO A 31 5.75 -5.20 0.96
C PRO A 31 4.82 -6.38 0.65
N ALA A 32 4.40 -7.08 1.72
CA ALA A 32 3.45 -8.17 1.60
C ALA A 32 2.07 -7.61 1.22
N ALA A 33 1.45 -8.23 0.23
CA ALA A 33 0.19 -7.72 -0.28
C ALA A 33 -1.03 -8.23 0.52
N PHE A 34 -0.84 -9.27 1.31
CA PHE A 34 -1.73 -9.75 2.38
C PHE A 34 -0.90 -10.57 3.37
N VAL A 35 -1.21 -10.48 4.67
CA VAL A 35 -0.57 -11.30 5.71
C VAL A 35 -1.65 -12.15 6.37
N GLN A 36 -1.46 -13.47 6.37
CA GLN A 36 -2.32 -14.42 7.05
C GLN A 36 -1.62 -14.95 8.30
N ALA A 37 -2.32 -15.01 9.42
CA ALA A 37 -1.86 -15.69 10.62
C ALA A 37 -1.95 -17.21 10.44
N SER A 38 -1.24 -17.97 11.28
CA SER A 38 -1.18 -19.43 11.23
C SER A 38 -2.53 -20.13 11.46
N ASP A 39 -3.47 -19.44 12.11
CA ASP A 39 -4.84 -19.90 12.34
C ASP A 39 -5.79 -19.57 11.16
N GLY A 40 -5.26 -19.00 10.08
CA GLY A 40 -6.02 -18.59 8.90
C GLY A 40 -6.66 -17.20 9.02
N SER A 41 -6.53 -16.51 10.16
CA SER A 41 -7.04 -15.14 10.34
C SER A 41 -6.19 -14.10 9.58
N VAL A 42 -6.74 -12.90 9.39
CA VAL A 42 -6.00 -11.77 8.78
C VAL A 42 -4.95 -11.31 9.78
N GLY A 43 -3.67 -11.53 9.48
CA GLY A 43 -2.55 -11.09 10.31
C GLY A 43 -2.24 -9.60 10.14
N SER A 44 -2.50 -9.03 8.97
CA SER A 44 -2.42 -7.59 8.69
C SER A 44 -3.34 -7.25 7.52
N ASP A 45 -4.11 -6.17 7.68
CA ASP A 45 -5.01 -5.63 6.65
C ASP A 45 -4.37 -4.53 5.79
N TRP A 46 -3.07 -4.27 6.00
CA TRP A 46 -2.31 -3.26 5.29
C TRP A 46 -1.89 -3.73 3.90
N GLY A 47 -2.46 -3.15 2.85
CA GLY A 47 -2.05 -3.42 1.47
C GLY A 47 -0.73 -2.74 1.07
N VAL A 48 -0.15 -3.18 -0.06
CA VAL A 48 1.13 -2.69 -0.59
C VAL A 48 1.19 -1.17 -0.70
N SER A 49 0.16 -0.54 -1.30
CA SER A 49 0.10 0.91 -1.44
C SER A 49 0.27 1.64 -0.11
N ALA A 50 -0.36 1.13 0.95
CA ALA A 50 -0.34 1.75 2.27
C ALA A 50 1.05 1.61 2.92
N GLN A 51 1.66 0.44 2.81
CA GLN A 51 3.01 0.18 3.31
C GLN A 51 4.09 1.02 2.60
N LEU A 52 3.85 1.43 1.36
CA LEU A 52 4.75 2.29 0.60
C LEU A 52 4.56 3.79 0.89
N LEU A 53 3.47 4.22 1.54
CA LEU A 53 3.23 5.64 1.85
C LEU A 53 4.38 6.35 2.58
N PRO A 54 5.08 5.72 3.54
CA PRO A 54 6.27 6.31 4.17
C PRO A 54 7.41 6.61 3.18
N PHE A 55 7.42 5.98 2.02
CA PHE A 55 8.50 6.03 1.03
C PHE A 55 8.15 6.79 -0.26
N ILE A 56 6.87 7.13 -0.48
CA ILE A 56 6.41 7.78 -1.72
C ILE A 56 6.33 9.30 -1.60
N GLU A 57 5.63 9.84 -0.58
CA GLU A 57 5.61 11.27 -0.20
C GLU A 57 4.40 11.57 0.71
N GLN A 58 4.67 11.83 1.98
CA GLN A 58 3.97 12.71 2.94
C GLN A 58 4.52 12.35 4.32
N ALA A 59 5.43 13.17 4.86
CA ALA A 59 6.10 12.85 6.13
C ALA A 59 5.11 12.57 7.28
N ALA A 60 4.02 13.35 7.35
CA ALA A 60 2.99 13.18 8.39
C ALA A 60 2.16 11.90 8.18
N LEU A 61 1.64 11.67 6.97
CA LEU A 61 0.81 10.50 6.67
C LEU A 61 1.63 9.20 6.78
N GLY A 62 2.83 9.20 6.20
CA GLY A 62 3.76 8.09 6.26
C GLY A 62 4.17 7.74 7.69
N ALA A 63 4.42 8.74 8.55
CA ALA A 63 4.75 8.49 9.95
C ALA A 63 3.58 7.85 10.72
N SER A 64 2.34 8.32 10.50
CA SER A 64 1.14 7.72 11.10
C SER A 64 0.95 6.27 10.63
N VAL A 65 1.08 6.02 9.34
CA VAL A 65 0.97 4.67 8.76
C VAL A 65 2.02 3.72 9.32
N ARG A 66 3.29 4.15 9.35
CA ARG A 66 4.37 3.33 9.89
C ARG A 66 4.14 2.97 11.36
N THR A 67 3.71 3.95 12.15
CA THR A 67 3.38 3.72 13.56
C THR A 67 2.25 2.72 13.71
N ALA A 68 1.20 2.86 12.90
CA ALA A 68 0.03 1.97 12.93
C ALA A 68 0.36 0.53 12.54
N ILE A 69 1.21 0.34 11.53
CA ILE A 69 1.71 -0.99 11.15
C ILE A 69 2.52 -1.60 12.30
N ALA A 70 3.42 -0.82 12.91
CA ALA A 70 4.24 -1.28 14.03
C ALA A 70 3.42 -1.63 15.29
N SER A 71 2.29 -0.95 15.51
CA SER A 71 1.37 -1.23 16.61
C SER A 71 0.26 -2.25 16.25
N ALA A 72 0.37 -2.95 15.12
CA ALA A 72 -0.62 -3.90 14.61
C ALA A 72 -2.05 -3.34 14.58
N THR A 73 -2.19 -2.02 14.37
CA THR A 73 -3.47 -1.35 14.34
C THR A 73 -4.04 -1.39 12.93
N SER A 74 -5.31 -1.77 12.81
CA SER A 74 -6.00 -1.87 11.52
C SER A 74 -6.03 -0.52 10.80
N TYR A 75 -5.88 -0.53 9.47
CA TYR A 75 -5.95 0.69 8.67
C TYR A 75 -7.31 1.41 8.82
N LYS A 76 -8.40 0.68 9.12
CA LYS A 76 -9.76 1.21 9.24
C LYS A 76 -9.92 2.16 10.43
N ASP A 77 -9.07 1.97 11.45
CA ASP A 77 -9.08 2.73 12.70
C ASP A 77 -8.11 3.92 12.64
N GLN A 78 -7.36 4.07 11.53
CA GLN A 78 -6.40 5.15 11.36
C GLN A 78 -7.05 6.46 10.94
N THR A 79 -6.84 7.47 11.78
CA THR A 79 -7.25 8.85 11.52
C THR A 79 -6.02 9.74 11.59
N VAL A 80 -5.79 10.51 10.53
CA VAL A 80 -4.73 11.52 10.47
C VAL A 80 -5.43 12.86 10.32
N ASN A 81 -5.05 13.87 11.10
CA ASN A 81 -5.64 15.23 11.04
C ASN A 81 -7.20 15.26 10.99
N GLY A 82 -7.87 14.40 11.77
CA GLY A 82 -9.34 14.33 11.81
C GLY A 82 -10.01 13.66 10.61
N LYS A 83 -9.23 13.10 9.67
CA LYS A 83 -9.71 12.38 8.48
C LYS A 83 -9.22 10.94 8.51
N LYS A 84 -10.11 9.98 8.20
CA LYS A 84 -9.73 8.58 8.07
C LYS A 84 -8.68 8.40 6.96
N LEU A 85 -7.70 7.53 7.18
CA LEU A 85 -6.63 7.25 6.22
C LEU A 85 -7.16 6.84 4.84
N CYS A 86 -8.20 5.99 4.81
CA CYS A 86 -8.86 5.52 3.59
C CYS A 86 -9.54 6.62 2.77
N ASN A 87 -9.77 7.81 3.34
CA ASN A 87 -10.35 8.95 2.63
C ASN A 87 -9.30 9.85 1.97
N TYR A 88 -8.01 9.61 2.18
CA TYR A 88 -6.95 10.43 1.59
C TYR A 88 -6.79 10.14 0.10
N ARG A 89 -6.86 11.21 -0.71
CA ARG A 89 -6.42 11.16 -2.09
C ARG A 89 -4.90 11.21 -2.09
N ILE A 90 -4.26 10.25 -2.74
CA ILE A 90 -2.80 10.19 -2.88
C ILE A 90 -2.49 10.27 -4.37
N ASP A 91 -1.88 11.37 -4.78
CA ASP A 91 -1.66 11.72 -6.18
C ASP A 91 -0.83 10.66 -6.91
N THR A 92 0.14 10.04 -6.24
CA THR A 92 0.96 8.98 -6.82
C THR A 92 0.18 7.67 -7.05
N LEU A 93 -0.93 7.45 -6.33
CA LEU A 93 -1.79 6.27 -6.47
C LEU A 93 -2.97 6.47 -7.45
N ILE A 94 -3.04 7.65 -8.08
CA ILE A 94 -4.08 8.00 -9.04
C ILE A 94 -3.45 8.58 -10.31
N CYS A 95 -3.61 7.87 -11.42
CA CYS A 95 -3.22 8.43 -12.71
C CYS A 95 -4.16 9.58 -13.13
N PRO A 96 -3.66 10.72 -13.64
CA PRO A 96 -4.48 11.86 -14.08
C PRO A 96 -5.47 11.58 -15.22
N SER A 97 -5.38 10.41 -15.84
CA SER A 97 -6.36 9.91 -16.82
C SER A 97 -7.58 9.26 -16.15
N GLU A 98 -7.61 9.15 -14.82
CA GLU A 98 -8.76 8.66 -14.08
C GLU A 98 -9.94 9.63 -14.22
N ILE A 99 -11.02 9.16 -14.85
CA ILE A 99 -12.24 9.94 -15.00
C ILE A 99 -13.07 9.99 -13.70
N ASN A 100 -12.87 9.02 -12.80
CA ASN A 100 -13.59 8.92 -11.53
C ASN A 100 -12.70 9.26 -10.33
N ASP A 101 -11.89 10.31 -10.44
CA ASP A 101 -11.07 10.86 -9.36
C ASP A 101 -11.94 11.61 -8.33
N ARG A 102 -12.73 10.83 -7.59
CA ARG A 102 -13.65 11.30 -6.56
C ARG A 102 -13.82 10.25 -5.47
N PRO A 103 -14.14 10.65 -4.23
CA PRO A 103 -14.49 9.72 -3.17
C PRO A 103 -15.66 8.82 -3.59
N ARG A 104 -15.57 7.52 -3.26
CA ARG A 104 -16.66 6.56 -3.43
C ARG A 104 -17.39 6.42 -2.11
N GLY A 105 -18.60 6.99 -2.04
CA GLY A 105 -19.37 7.01 -0.79
C GLY A 105 -18.71 7.89 0.29
N THR A 106 -18.82 7.47 1.54
CA THR A 106 -18.39 8.24 2.72
C THR A 106 -16.98 7.90 3.22
N ASP A 107 -16.38 6.79 2.78
CA ASP A 107 -15.25 6.20 3.50
C ASP A 107 -14.02 5.85 2.65
N TYR A 108 -14.05 5.86 1.32
CA TYR A 108 -12.91 5.41 0.51
C TYR A 108 -12.60 6.31 -0.69
N TYR A 109 -11.34 6.71 -0.81
CA TYR A 109 -10.80 7.29 -2.04
C TYR A 109 -10.24 6.16 -2.92
N PRO A 110 -10.68 6.02 -4.19
CA PRO A 110 -10.21 4.96 -5.05
C PRO A 110 -8.74 5.17 -5.45
N THR A 111 -8.00 4.08 -5.57
CA THR A 111 -6.70 4.03 -6.24
C THR A 111 -6.88 3.30 -7.57
N ASN A 112 -6.22 3.75 -8.64
CA ASN A 112 -6.30 3.09 -9.96
C ASN A 112 -5.03 2.36 -10.35
N ILE A 113 -4.15 2.13 -9.36
CA ILE A 113 -2.97 1.28 -9.46
C ILE A 113 -3.24 -0.02 -8.72
N GLY A 114 -3.05 -1.13 -9.41
CA GLY A 114 -3.16 -2.48 -8.87
C GLY A 114 -1.80 -3.12 -8.67
N TRP A 115 -1.70 -3.96 -7.64
CA TRP A 115 -0.51 -4.76 -7.36
C TRP A 115 -0.76 -6.21 -7.78
N ASN A 116 0.26 -6.87 -8.32
CA ASN A 116 0.20 -8.31 -8.52
C ASN A 116 0.62 -8.99 -7.22
N HIS A 117 -0.24 -9.85 -6.67
CA HIS A 117 -0.01 -10.54 -5.40
C HIS A 117 0.75 -11.87 -5.56
N GLY A 118 1.10 -12.24 -6.80
CA GLY A 118 1.64 -13.56 -7.13
C GLY A 118 0.71 -14.70 -6.69
N THR A 119 1.24 -15.91 -6.66
CA THR A 119 0.58 -17.07 -6.06
C THR A 119 0.85 -17.11 -4.55
N GLY A 120 0.39 -16.09 -3.82
CA GLY A 120 -0.12 -16.14 -2.44
C GLY A 120 0.66 -16.77 -1.28
N GLN A 121 1.86 -17.32 -1.42
CA GLN A 121 2.58 -17.93 -0.30
C GLN A 121 4.06 -17.49 -0.29
N ILE A 122 4.33 -16.39 0.44
CA ILE A 122 5.67 -16.08 0.94
C ILE A 122 5.61 -16.23 2.46
N LEU A 123 5.40 -17.46 2.93
CA LEU A 123 5.89 -17.86 4.23
C LEU A 123 6.91 -18.96 3.95
N PRO A 124 8.18 -18.85 4.38
CA PRO A 124 8.93 -20.07 4.61
C PRO A 124 8.09 -20.89 5.59
N PRO A 125 7.83 -22.19 5.32
CA PRO A 125 7.17 -23.02 6.29
C PRO A 125 8.03 -22.97 7.56
N LEU A 126 7.52 -22.36 8.62
CA LEU A 126 8.11 -22.52 9.94
C LEU A 126 7.91 -23.99 10.31
N ALA A 127 8.94 -24.78 10.02
CA ALA A 127 9.25 -26.08 10.56
C ALA A 127 8.05 -27.02 10.79
N SER A 128 7.60 -27.68 9.72
CA SER A 128 7.15 -29.08 9.85
C SER A 128 7.31 -29.82 8.53
N GLY A 129 8.50 -30.39 8.33
CA GLY A 129 8.69 -31.58 7.51
C GLY A 129 8.65 -31.39 6.01
N CYS A 130 9.81 -31.56 5.38
CA CYS A 130 9.86 -32.20 4.08
C CYS A 130 9.20 -33.59 4.23
N ASN A 131 8.12 -33.86 3.52
CA ASN A 131 7.70 -35.22 3.21
C ASN A 131 7.25 -35.27 1.75
N THR A 132 7.84 -36.26 1.08
CA THR A 132 7.72 -36.68 -0.32
C THR A 132 6.31 -36.68 -0.88
#